data_AF-A0A9N9XHI3-F1
#
_entry.id   AF-A0A9N9XHI3-F1
#
_cell.length_a   1.000
_cell.length_b   1.000
_cell.length_c   1.000
_cell.angle_alpha   90.00
_cell.angle_beta   90.00
_cell.angle_gamma   90.00
#
_symmetry.space_group_name_H-M   'P 1'
#
loop_
_entity.id
_entity.type
_entity.pdbx_description
1 polymer ?
#
loop_
_entity_poly.entity_id
_entity_poly.type
_entity_poly.pdbx_seq_one_letter_code
_entity_poly.pdbx_strand_id
1 'polypeptide(L)' 'MTDTDILAAGLIELGLEPNDRIALIIHNSIEGILANFACIRDGFVADNLNPELQHREMKICIKVTQKHDNS' A
#
# COMPACT_ATOMS: atom_id res chain seq x y z
N MET A 1 10.69 12.39 14.85
CA MET A 1 10.34 11.17 14.11
C MET A 1 8.84 11.01 14.27
N THR A 2 8.11 11.12 13.17
CA THR A 2 6.65 11.01 13.10
C THR A 2 6.23 9.55 12.96
N ASP A 3 4.95 9.24 13.21
CA ASP A 3 4.43 7.86 13.06
C ASP A 3 4.61 7.34 11.62
N THR A 4 4.48 8.23 10.63
CA THR A 4 4.80 7.99 9.23
C THR A 4 6.25 7.54 9.03
N ASP A 5 7.18 8.17 9.77
CA ASP A 5 8.61 7.87 9.64
C ASP A 5 8.97 6.50 10.20
N ILE A 6 8.32 6.11 11.29
CA ILE A 6 8.49 4.79 11.92
C ILE A 6 7.95 3.72 10.98
N LEU A 7 6.74 3.91 10.44
CA LEU A 7 6.10 2.93 9.57
C LEU A 7 6.92 2.69 8.30
N ALA A 8 7.39 3.75 7.65
CA ALA A 8 8.15 3.62 6.42
C ALA A 8 9.56 3.04 6.65
N ALA A 9 10.20 3.34 7.79
CA ALA A 9 11.42 2.64 8.18
C ALA A 9 11.20 1.12 8.37
N GLY A 10 10.06 0.73 8.96
CA GLY A 10 9.68 -0.68 9.08
C GLY A 10 9.43 -1.36 7.73
N LEU A 11 8.89 -0.65 6.74
CA LEU A 11 8.72 -1.17 5.39
C LEU A 11 10.08 -1.45 4.72
N ILE A 12 11.04 -0.54 4.87
CA ILE A 12 12.41 -0.73 4.36
C ILE A 12 13.10 -1.90 5.09
N GLU A 13 12.93 -2.03 6.41
CA GLU A 13 13.51 -3.14 7.19
C GLU A 13 12.95 -4.51 6.76
N LEU A 14 11.70 -4.56 6.30
CA LEU A 14 11.10 -5.75 5.69
C LEU A 14 11.69 -6.10 4.31
N GLY A 15 12.56 -5.26 3.76
CA GLY A 15 13.25 -5.48 2.49
C GLY A 15 12.53 -4.89 1.27
N LEU A 16 11.57 -3.98 1.49
CA LEU A 16 10.91 -3.27 0.39
C LEU A 16 11.84 -2.18 -0.16
N GLU A 17 11.87 -2.07 -1.48
CA GLU A 17 12.66 -1.08 -2.20
C GLU A 17 11.76 0.05 -2.74
N PRO A 18 12.30 1.27 -2.90
CA PRO A 18 11.56 2.33 -3.59
C PRO A 18 11.07 1.85 -4.97
N ASN A 19 9.84 2.22 -5.31
CA ASN A 19 9.02 1.73 -6.43
C ASN A 19 8.29 0.40 -6.20
N ASP A 20 8.49 -0.30 -5.09
CA ASP A 20 7.67 -1.48 -4.78
C ASP A 20 6.21 -1.09 -4.54
N ARG A 21 5.32 -1.95 -5.03
CA ARG A 21 3.87 -1.82 -4.81
C ARG A 21 3.45 -2.46 -3.50
N ILE A 22 2.73 -1.70 -2.70
CA ILE A 22 2.22 -2.12 -1.40
C ILE A 22 0.69 -2.07 -1.44
N ALA A 23 0.06 -3.24 -1.34
CA ALA A 23 -1.39 -3.33 -1.22
C ALA A 23 -1.81 -3.03 0.23
N LEU A 24 -2.52 -1.93 0.43
CA LEU A 24 -3.09 -1.52 1.72
C LEU A 24 -4.55 -1.98 1.80
N ILE A 25 -4.79 -3.04 2.57
CA ILE A 25 -6.15 -3.55 2.84
C ILE A 25 -6.58 -3.04 4.21
N ILE A 26 -7.08 -1.81 4.27
CA ILE A 26 -7.40 -1.11 5.53
C ILE A 26 -8.78 -0.44 5.38
N HIS A 27 -9.59 -0.49 6.44
CA HIS A 27 -10.89 0.21 6.48
C HIS A 27 -10.66 1.73 6.45
N ASN A 28 -11.68 2.52 6.10
CA ASN A 28 -11.54 3.99 6.09
C ASN A 28 -11.22 4.51 7.51
N SER A 29 -9.95 4.79 7.76
CA SER A 29 -9.36 5.04 9.09
C SER A 29 -8.13 5.93 8.95
N ILE A 30 -7.71 6.56 10.06
CA ILE A 30 -6.55 7.45 10.09
C ILE A 30 -5.26 6.67 9.81
N GLU A 31 -5.21 5.42 10.23
CA GLU A 31 -4.13 4.47 10.02
C GLU A 31 -3.90 4.21 8.53
N GLY A 32 -4.97 4.09 7.74
CA GLY A 32 -4.86 3.97 6.28
C GLY A 32 -4.24 5.21 5.64
N ILE A 33 -4.59 6.40 6.14
CA ILE A 33 -4.00 7.66 5.66
C ILE A 33 -2.51 7.73 6.02
N LEU A 34 -2.15 7.40 7.25
CA LEU A 34 -0.75 7.31 7.71
C LEU A 34 0.07 6.34 6.84
N ALA A 35 -0.48 5.16 6.54
CA ALA A 35 0.18 4.18 5.68
C ALA A 35 0.42 4.69 4.26
N ASN A 36 -0.52 5.45 3.69
CA ASN A 36 -0.32 6.09 2.39
C ASN A 36 0.80 7.13 2.42
N PHE A 37 0.84 7.97 3.46
CA PHE A 37 1.92 8.95 3.62
C PHE A 37 3.28 8.27 3.81
N ALA A 38 3.33 7.16 4.54
CA ALA A 38 4.54 6.38 4.75
C ALA A 38 5.05 5.82 3.40
N CYS A 39 4.13 5.31 2.57
CA CYS A 39 4.45 4.83 1.23
C CYS A 39 5.02 5.95 0.34
N ILE A 40 4.31 7.08 0.26
CA ILE A 40 4.69 8.22 -0.60
C ILE A 40 6.05 8.80 -0.18
N ARG A 41 6.33 8.86 1.12
CA ARG A 41 7.56 9.43 1.67
C ARG A 41 8.82 8.71 1.15
N ASP A 42 8.78 7.38 1.12
CA ASP A 42 9.95 6.55 0.78
C ASP A 42 9.88 5.99 -0.64
N GLY A 43 8.96 6.51 -1.46
CA GLY A 43 8.86 6.20 -2.89
C GLY A 43 8.16 4.88 -3.21
N PHE A 44 7.37 4.33 -2.29
CA PHE A 44 6.55 3.16 -2.53
C PHE A 44 5.25 3.52 -3.25
N VAL A 45 4.70 2.58 -4.01
CA VAL A 45 3.42 2.73 -4.70
C VAL A 45 2.31 2.12 -3.85
N ALA A 46 1.48 2.95 -3.24
CA ALA A 46 0.38 2.49 -2.38
C ALA A 46 -0.88 2.16 -3.20
N ASP A 47 -1.32 0.90 -3.15
CA ASP A 47 -2.57 0.43 -3.74
C ASP A 47 -3.60 0.19 -2.65
N ASN A 48 -4.56 1.11 -2.50
CA ASN A 48 -5.61 1.02 -1.49
C ASN A 48 -6.73 0.08 -1.94
N LEU A 49 -6.90 -1.02 -1.22
CA LEU A 49 -7.97 -1.97 -1.43
C LEU A 49 -9.00 -1.83 -0.30
N ASN A 50 -10.24 -1.50 -0.65
CA ASN A 50 -11.30 -1.45 0.36
C ASN A 50 -11.58 -2.87 0.89
N PRO A 51 -11.42 -3.15 2.19
CA PRO A 51 -11.70 -4.47 2.77
C PRO A 51 -13.17 -4.89 2.66
N GLU A 52 -14.10 -3.94 2.46
CA GLU A 52 -15.51 -4.25 2.20
C GLU A 52 -15.77 -4.78 0.78
N LEU A 53 -14.77 -4.76 -0.11
CA LEU A 53 -14.88 -5.37 -1.44
C LEU A 53 -15.21 -6.85 -1.28
N GLN A 54 -16.28 -7.30 -1.94
CA GLN A 54 -16.64 -8.71 -1.92
C GLN A 54 -15.52 -9.53 -2.56
N HIS A 55 -15.36 -10.78 -2.12
CA HIS A 55 -14.23 -11.64 -2.51
C HIS A 55 -14.01 -11.78 -4.03
N ARG A 56 -15.05 -11.55 -4.85
CA ARG A 56 -15.00 -11.53 -6.31
C ARG A 56 -14.38 -10.24 -6.87
N GLU A 57 -14.69 -9.11 -6.27
CA GLU A 57 -14.21 -7.78 -6.68
C GLU A 57 -12.74 -7.61 -6.28
N MET A 58 -12.34 -8.14 -5.12
CA MET A 58 -10.95 -8.16 -4.65
C MET A 58 -10.01 -8.86 -5.64
N LYS A 59 -10.43 -10.02 -6.21
CA LYS A 59 -9.63 -10.74 -7.23
C LYS A 59 -9.43 -9.94 -8.52
N ILE A 60 -10.39 -9.10 -8.87
CA ILE A 60 -10.28 -8.23 -10.04
C ILE A 60 -9.32 -7.08 -9.71
N CYS A 61 -9.47 -6.46 -8.55
CA CYS A 61 -8.62 -5.35 -8.11
C CYS A 61 -7.14 -5.74 -8.05
N ILE A 62 -6.81 -6.89 -7.45
CA ILE A 62 -5.43 -7.41 -7.43
C ILE A 62 -4.89 -7.64 -8.84
N LYS A 63 -5.71 -8.20 -9.75
CA LYS A 63 -5.28 -8.45 -11.14
C LYS A 63 -5.00 -7.17 -11.91
N VAL A 64 -5.79 -6.12 -11.73
CA VAL A 64 -5.57 -4.86 -12.46
C VAL A 64 -4.34 -4.12 -11.94
N THR A 65 -4.10 -4.19 -10.63
CA THR A 65 -2.89 -3.64 -10.01
C THR A 65 -1.62 -4.32 -10.54
N GLN A 66 -1.60 -5.66 -10.63
CA GLN A 66 -0.45 -6.39 -11.19
C GLN A 66 -0.22 -6.15 -12.69
N LYS A 67 -1.27 -5.80 -13.43
CA LYS A 67 -1.16 -5.63 -14.89
C LYS A 67 -0.47 -4.33 -15.29
N HIS A 68 -0.40 -3.35 -14.38
CA HIS A 68 0.17 -2.03 -14.65
C HIS A 68 1.71 -2.00 -14.59
N ASP A 69 2.36 -3.11 -14.22
CA ASP A 69 3.83 -3.26 -14.17
C ASP A 69 4.45 -3.91 -15.42
N ASN A 70 3.65 -4.33 -16.41
CA ASN A 70 4.11 -5.05 -17.61
C ASN A 70 3.95 -4.25 -18.92
N SER A 71 4.19 -2.93 -18.93
CA SER A 71 4.13 -2.11 -20.15
C SER A 71 5.23 -1.06 -20.21
#